data_AF-A0A2A6BQG3-F1
#
_entry.id   AF-A0A2A6BQG3-F1
#
_cell.length_a   1.000
_cell.length_b   1.000
_cell.length_c   1.000
_cell.angle_alpha   90.00
_cell.angle_beta   90.00
_cell.angle_gamma   90.00
#
_symmetry.space_group_name_H-M   'P 1'
#
loop_
_entity.id
_entity.type
_entity.pdbx_description
1 polymer ?
#
loop_
_entity_poly.entity_id
_entity_poly.type
_entity_poly.pdbx_seq_one_letter_code
_entity_poly.pdbx_strand_id
1 'polypeptide(L)'
;MQAASLATWLWGSIRGTQGPVDTPAAKFASPLNSSPIVNRDNGACSDRRIASMARFLESVEKKGPVGVLREFKKVDRFFDTTASHRAFNANMAKNRYSDVPCVDDSRIRLRLGATQHGDYIHANRVLPPFICTQEWMIDRNLSLGPTQHTVHDFWRMVFQERASSIVMLCRPVEEGKSKCTIYWPENVGEVCRLPTLTVTNEGKDAEDEFNTITFRVELNPKYDAASDCFGGEECRPLTVKLLRWIEWPDRSIPDQKSCLVPLRILDRVRGGTTIVHCSAGIGRTGSLIAIEMAMQRLKTGRYVAIDDIVRELRCLRSHAIQTDTQYLYIHKVLVEAALQLGAGNLSKSPRIRASPACMVPPSKDSLTLPSSARNAGNSFLKKCKSKSELF
;
A
#
# COMPACT_ATOMS: atom_id res chain seq x y z
N MET A 1 -18.02 20.45 -6.54
CA MET A 1 -19.27 19.68 -6.39
C MET A 1 -19.27 18.33 -7.13
N GLN A 2 -18.39 18.04 -8.09
CA GLN A 2 -18.37 16.76 -8.85
C GLN A 2 -17.75 15.56 -8.10
N ALA A 3 -16.84 15.81 -7.15
CA ALA A 3 -16.14 14.78 -6.37
C ALA A 3 -17.07 13.90 -5.49
N ALA A 4 -18.15 14.46 -4.96
CA ALA A 4 -19.12 13.73 -4.13
C ALA A 4 -19.98 12.76 -4.96
N SER A 5 -20.21 13.05 -6.24
CA SER A 5 -20.92 12.17 -7.19
C SER A 5 -20.09 10.92 -7.50
N LEU A 6 -18.77 11.10 -7.73
CA LEU A 6 -17.84 10.00 -8.03
C LEU A 6 -17.67 9.03 -6.87
N ALA A 7 -17.64 9.55 -5.64
CA ALA A 7 -17.66 8.75 -4.43
C ALA A 7 -18.94 7.93 -4.38
N THR A 8 -20.12 8.55 -4.29
CA THR A 8 -21.41 7.85 -4.22
C THR A 8 -21.61 6.80 -5.32
N TRP A 9 -21.03 7.03 -6.50
CA TRP A 9 -21.08 6.12 -7.65
C TRP A 9 -20.16 4.89 -7.55
N LEU A 10 -18.94 4.98 -6.99
CA LEU A 10 -18.12 3.78 -6.70
C LEU A 10 -18.74 2.92 -5.58
N TRP A 11 -19.63 3.52 -4.77
CA TRP A 11 -20.27 2.90 -3.62
C TRP A 11 -21.65 2.29 -3.92
N GLY A 12 -22.25 2.55 -5.10
CA GLY A 12 -23.61 2.13 -5.45
C GLY A 12 -23.68 1.00 -6.49
N SER A 13 -23.92 -0.23 -6.04
CA SER A 13 -24.49 -1.37 -6.80
C SER A 13 -23.71 -1.96 -7.98
N ILE A 14 -23.11 -3.13 -7.72
CA ILE A 14 -23.05 -4.25 -8.66
C ILE A 14 -24.49 -4.76 -8.85
N ARG A 15 -25.24 -4.20 -9.81
CA ARG A 15 -26.36 -4.88 -10.51
C ARG A 15 -26.43 -4.36 -11.94
N GLY A 16 -26.40 -5.28 -12.89
CA GLY A 16 -26.25 -4.98 -14.31
C GLY A 16 -27.47 -4.33 -14.95
N THR A 17 -27.25 -3.73 -16.11
CA THR A 17 -27.91 -4.03 -17.40
C THR A 17 -27.29 -3.18 -18.52
N GLN A 18 -27.35 -3.72 -19.72
CA GLN A 18 -26.74 -3.22 -20.97
C GLN A 18 -27.55 -2.07 -21.60
N GLY A 19 -26.90 -1.28 -22.46
CA GLY A 19 -27.53 -0.38 -23.44
C GLY A 19 -26.51 0.53 -24.13
N PRO A 20 -26.45 0.62 -25.48
CA PRO A 20 -25.38 1.31 -26.21
C PRO A 20 -25.78 2.71 -26.67
N VAL A 21 -24.82 3.65 -26.77
CA VAL A 21 -24.96 4.87 -27.60
C VAL A 21 -23.60 5.30 -28.17
N ASP A 22 -23.62 5.64 -29.46
CA ASP A 22 -22.52 6.00 -30.35
C ASP A 22 -22.10 7.49 -30.36
N THR A 23 -20.97 7.73 -31.05
CA THR A 23 -20.52 8.95 -31.80
C THR A 23 -19.82 10.15 -31.09
N PRO A 24 -19.07 11.02 -31.81
CA PRO A 24 -17.77 10.77 -32.43
C PRO A 24 -16.67 11.80 -32.01
N ALA A 25 -15.46 11.62 -32.57
CA ALA A 25 -14.24 12.35 -32.27
C ALA A 25 -14.19 13.82 -32.76
N ALA A 26 -13.41 14.66 -32.06
CA ALA A 26 -12.86 15.90 -32.60
C ALA A 26 -11.39 16.08 -32.19
N LYS A 27 -10.54 16.33 -33.21
CA LYS A 27 -9.12 16.71 -33.13
C LYS A 27 -9.02 18.24 -32.96
N PHE A 28 -8.02 18.75 -32.24
CA PHE A 28 -7.41 20.05 -32.58
C PHE A 28 -5.94 20.13 -32.14
N ALA A 29 -5.18 20.86 -32.95
CA ALA A 29 -3.72 20.94 -33.03
C ALA A 29 -3.10 22.02 -32.12
N SER A 30 -1.77 21.92 -31.96
CA SER A 30 -0.85 22.88 -31.33
C SER A 30 -0.54 24.08 -32.25
N PRO A 31 0.05 25.19 -31.74
CA PRO A 31 1.52 25.32 -31.75
C PRO A 31 2.16 26.10 -30.59
N LEU A 32 3.51 26.03 -30.58
CA LEU A 32 4.51 26.60 -29.68
C LEU A 32 4.67 28.14 -29.73
N ASN A 33 5.10 28.78 -28.63
CA ASN A 33 6.36 29.56 -28.56
C ASN A 33 6.68 30.11 -27.15
N SER A 34 7.90 30.62 -26.99
CA SER A 34 8.83 30.50 -25.86
C SER A 34 9.13 31.76 -25.00
N SER A 35 9.43 31.52 -23.71
CA SER A 35 10.38 32.23 -22.78
C SER A 35 10.04 33.64 -22.25
N PRO A 36 10.57 34.14 -21.09
CA PRO A 36 11.70 33.67 -20.28
C PRO A 36 11.45 33.51 -18.75
N ILE A 37 12.51 33.09 -18.06
CA ILE A 37 12.61 32.53 -16.70
C ILE A 37 12.53 33.62 -15.60
N VAL A 38 11.65 33.41 -14.61
CA VAL A 38 11.72 34.02 -13.28
C VAL A 38 11.33 32.93 -12.27
N ASN A 39 12.16 32.72 -11.23
CA ASN A 39 11.99 31.77 -10.12
C ASN A 39 10.51 31.44 -9.80
N ARG A 40 10.02 30.30 -10.33
CA ARG A 40 8.60 29.85 -10.23
C ARG A 40 8.46 28.35 -9.91
N ASP A 41 9.52 27.67 -9.52
CA ASP A 41 9.51 26.19 -9.52
C ASP A 41 8.60 25.54 -8.48
N ASN A 42 8.30 26.23 -7.37
CA ASN A 42 7.37 25.68 -6.36
C ASN A 42 5.90 25.70 -6.83
N GLY A 43 5.49 26.70 -7.61
CA GLY A 43 4.13 26.79 -8.15
C GLY A 43 3.92 25.86 -9.35
N ALA A 44 4.89 25.80 -10.27
CA ALA A 44 4.81 24.91 -11.43
C ALA A 44 4.74 23.42 -11.03
N CYS A 45 5.43 23.03 -9.95
CA CYS A 45 5.37 21.68 -9.40
C CYS A 45 4.02 21.38 -8.72
N SER A 46 3.41 22.32 -7.98
CA SER A 46 2.05 22.11 -7.45
C SER A 46 1.02 21.99 -8.56
N ASP A 47 1.10 22.85 -9.58
CA ASP A 47 0.15 22.89 -10.68
C ASP A 47 0.19 21.59 -11.49
N ARG A 48 1.38 21.06 -11.73
CA ARG A 48 1.56 19.78 -12.44
C ARG A 48 1.00 18.58 -11.65
N ARG A 49 1.13 18.58 -10.31
CA ARG A 49 0.55 17.52 -9.45
C ARG A 49 -0.97 17.58 -9.44
N ILE A 50 -1.54 18.78 -9.29
CA ILE A 50 -2.99 19.01 -9.35
C ILE A 50 -3.54 18.59 -10.72
N ALA A 51 -2.89 19.00 -11.81
CA ALA A 51 -3.29 18.64 -13.16
C ALA A 51 -3.16 17.14 -13.46
N SER A 52 -2.16 16.46 -12.90
CA SER A 52 -2.05 14.99 -12.98
C SER A 52 -3.22 14.30 -12.27
N MET A 53 -3.52 14.74 -11.04
CA MET A 53 -4.64 14.20 -10.26
C MET A 53 -5.98 14.44 -10.94
N ALA A 54 -6.24 15.66 -11.44
CA ALA A 54 -7.47 16.00 -12.15
C ALA A 54 -7.67 15.11 -13.37
N ARG A 55 -6.64 14.96 -14.22
CA ARG A 55 -6.69 14.07 -15.39
C ARG A 55 -6.94 12.61 -15.03
N PHE A 56 -6.35 12.13 -13.92
CA PHE A 56 -6.64 10.78 -13.43
C PHE A 56 -8.12 10.65 -13.05
N LEU A 57 -8.66 11.57 -12.24
CA LEU A 57 -10.08 11.54 -11.84
C LEU A 57 -11.04 11.62 -13.03
N GLU A 58 -10.80 12.54 -13.96
CA GLU A 58 -11.59 12.68 -15.20
C GLU A 58 -11.55 11.39 -16.03
N SER A 59 -10.39 10.74 -16.13
CA SER A 59 -10.24 9.47 -16.84
C SER A 59 -11.05 8.35 -16.16
N VAL A 60 -11.06 8.28 -14.82
CA VAL A 60 -11.82 7.27 -14.08
C VAL A 60 -13.32 7.50 -14.22
N GLU A 61 -13.76 8.76 -14.09
CA GLU A 61 -15.15 9.18 -14.30
C GLU A 61 -15.65 8.80 -15.69
N LYS A 62 -14.89 9.16 -16.73
CA LYS A 62 -15.24 8.86 -18.12
C LYS A 62 -15.35 7.36 -18.41
N LYS A 63 -14.46 6.53 -17.85
CA LYS A 63 -14.45 5.08 -18.08
C LYS A 63 -15.65 4.39 -17.43
N GLY A 64 -15.96 4.79 -16.21
CA GLY A 64 -16.88 4.06 -15.36
C GLY A 64 -16.39 2.71 -14.84
N PRO A 65 -17.05 2.07 -13.85
CA PRO A 65 -16.64 0.75 -13.36
C PRO A 65 -16.65 -0.27 -14.50
N VAL A 66 -17.62 -0.21 -15.41
CA VAL A 66 -17.65 -1.08 -16.60
C VAL A 66 -16.45 -0.84 -17.51
N GLY A 67 -16.04 0.41 -17.74
CA GLY A 67 -14.86 0.72 -18.54
C GLY A 67 -13.55 0.33 -17.87
N VAL A 68 -13.43 0.51 -16.55
CA VAL A 68 -12.29 0.06 -15.74
C VAL A 68 -12.17 -1.47 -15.79
N LEU A 69 -13.27 -2.20 -15.64
CA LEU A 69 -13.28 -3.66 -15.76
C LEU A 69 -12.97 -4.11 -17.19
N ARG A 70 -13.44 -3.38 -18.21
CA ARG A 70 -13.08 -3.64 -19.61
C ARG A 70 -11.60 -3.39 -19.88
N GLU A 71 -11.00 -2.39 -19.25
CA GLU A 71 -9.57 -2.13 -19.29
C GLU A 71 -8.78 -3.27 -18.63
N PHE A 72 -9.22 -3.75 -17.47
CA PHE A 72 -8.62 -4.94 -16.85
C PHE A 72 -8.63 -6.14 -17.80
N LYS A 73 -9.76 -6.45 -18.44
CA LYS A 73 -9.85 -7.56 -19.41
C LYS A 73 -8.83 -7.49 -20.56
N LYS A 74 -8.40 -6.27 -20.94
CA LYS A 74 -7.36 -6.09 -21.97
C LYS A 74 -5.97 -6.41 -21.43
N VAL A 75 -5.66 -5.98 -20.21
CA VAL A 75 -4.35 -6.25 -19.58
C VAL A 75 -4.28 -7.63 -18.93
N ASP A 76 -5.40 -8.28 -18.63
CA ASP A 76 -5.44 -9.59 -17.98
C ASP A 76 -4.69 -10.65 -18.80
N ARG A 77 -4.80 -10.55 -20.13
CA ARG A 77 -4.08 -11.41 -21.08
C ARG A 77 -2.61 -11.04 -21.29
N PHE A 78 -2.14 -9.93 -20.71
CA PHE A 78 -0.76 -9.53 -20.85
C PHE A 78 0.14 -10.48 -20.07
N PHE A 79 1.10 -11.04 -20.80
CA PHE A 79 2.20 -11.84 -20.28
C PHE A 79 3.46 -11.47 -21.06
N ASP A 80 4.56 -11.25 -20.35
CA ASP A 80 5.84 -10.95 -20.99
C ASP A 80 6.48 -12.22 -21.52
N THR A 81 6.37 -12.45 -22.84
CA THR A 81 6.93 -13.63 -23.50
C THR A 81 8.46 -13.58 -23.63
N THR A 82 9.08 -12.43 -23.37
CA THR A 82 10.54 -12.26 -23.46
C THR A 82 11.24 -12.59 -22.14
N ALA A 83 10.49 -12.60 -21.03
CA ALA A 83 11.00 -12.88 -19.70
C ALA A 83 11.52 -14.33 -19.55
N SER A 84 12.74 -14.47 -19.01
CA SER A 84 13.32 -15.76 -18.65
C SER A 84 12.86 -16.23 -17.27
N HIS A 85 12.68 -17.55 -17.12
CA HIS A 85 12.23 -18.20 -15.87
C HIS A 85 13.07 -19.45 -15.53
N ARG A 86 14.35 -19.47 -15.93
CA ARG A 86 15.26 -20.61 -15.77
C ARG A 86 15.49 -20.94 -14.29
N ALA A 87 15.71 -19.93 -13.45
CA ALA A 87 15.97 -20.17 -12.03
C ALA A 87 14.71 -20.69 -11.32
N PHE A 88 13.53 -20.20 -11.70
CA PHE A 88 12.24 -20.70 -11.23
C PHE A 88 12.07 -22.19 -11.56
N ASN A 89 12.25 -22.57 -12.82
CA ASN A 89 12.11 -23.96 -13.28
C ASN A 89 13.13 -24.91 -12.62
N ALA A 90 14.35 -24.43 -12.35
CA ALA A 90 15.39 -25.23 -11.69
C ALA A 90 15.14 -25.43 -10.17
N ASN A 91 14.30 -24.60 -9.54
CA ASN A 91 14.08 -24.59 -8.09
C ASN A 91 12.62 -24.85 -7.71
N MET A 92 11.91 -25.71 -8.45
CA MET A 92 10.47 -25.96 -8.24
C MET A 92 10.09 -26.36 -6.80
N ALA A 93 10.96 -27.07 -6.09
CA ALA A 93 10.72 -27.45 -4.69
C ALA A 93 10.67 -26.25 -3.72
N LYS A 94 11.25 -25.10 -4.09
CA LYS A 94 11.21 -23.85 -3.32
C LYS A 94 10.01 -22.97 -3.71
N ASN A 95 9.18 -23.43 -4.64
CA ASN A 95 8.06 -22.67 -5.19
C ASN A 95 6.75 -23.19 -4.65
N ARG A 96 5.94 -22.30 -4.06
CA ARG A 96 4.63 -22.68 -3.55
C ARG A 96 3.63 -23.00 -4.66
N TYR A 97 3.69 -22.23 -5.74
CA TYR A 97 2.77 -22.31 -6.86
C TYR A 97 3.55 -22.51 -8.16
N SER A 98 3.30 -23.61 -8.87
CA SER A 98 3.94 -23.91 -10.15
C SER A 98 3.45 -23.02 -11.28
N ASP A 99 2.27 -22.43 -11.13
CA ASP A 99 1.62 -21.51 -12.07
C ASP A 99 1.95 -20.03 -11.79
N VAL A 100 2.86 -19.73 -10.86
CA VAL A 100 3.32 -18.37 -10.56
C VAL A 100 4.81 -18.26 -10.85
N PRO A 101 5.21 -17.89 -12.08
CA PRO A 101 6.61 -17.79 -12.47
C PRO A 101 7.36 -16.68 -11.70
N CYS A 102 8.65 -16.91 -11.45
CA CYS A 102 9.56 -15.88 -10.94
C CYS A 102 10.49 -15.42 -12.06
N VAL A 103 10.39 -14.14 -12.44
CA VAL A 103 11.16 -13.55 -13.57
C VAL A 103 12.64 -13.46 -13.21
N ASP A 104 13.52 -13.98 -14.06
CA ASP A 104 14.97 -14.03 -13.79
C ASP A 104 15.63 -12.66 -13.69
N ASP A 105 15.20 -11.68 -14.50
CA ASP A 105 15.83 -10.36 -14.60
C ASP A 105 15.63 -9.51 -13.33
N SER A 106 14.47 -9.65 -12.70
CA SER A 106 14.10 -8.91 -11.50
C SER A 106 14.24 -9.75 -10.21
N ARG A 107 14.63 -11.04 -10.30
CA ARG A 107 14.70 -11.90 -9.11
C ARG A 107 15.75 -11.43 -8.11
N ILE A 108 15.47 -11.60 -6.84
CA ILE A 108 16.48 -11.46 -5.80
C ILE A 108 17.40 -12.69 -5.83
N ARG A 109 18.72 -12.44 -5.85
CA ARG A 109 19.75 -13.48 -5.77
C ARG A 109 20.37 -13.46 -4.39
N LEU A 110 20.26 -14.57 -3.67
CA LEU A 110 20.86 -14.71 -2.35
C LEU A 110 22.37 -14.90 -2.49
N ARG A 111 23.14 -14.07 -1.80
CA ARG A 111 24.61 -14.11 -1.69
C ARG A 111 25.04 -14.63 -0.33
N LEU A 112 24.41 -14.14 0.75
CA LEU A 112 24.66 -14.62 2.11
C LEU A 112 24.42 -16.13 2.19
N GLY A 113 25.41 -16.96 2.51
CA GLY A 113 25.27 -18.42 2.58
C GLY A 113 25.00 -19.14 1.25
N ALA A 114 25.23 -18.50 0.10
CA ALA A 114 24.87 -19.05 -1.21
C ALA A 114 25.60 -20.35 -1.57
N THR A 115 26.85 -20.50 -1.12
CA THR A 115 27.67 -21.70 -1.37
C THR A 115 27.06 -22.96 -0.75
N GLN A 116 26.38 -22.83 0.39
CA GLN A 116 25.79 -23.96 1.13
C GLN A 116 24.30 -24.14 0.87
N HIS A 117 23.58 -23.05 0.56
CA HIS A 117 22.11 -23.04 0.53
C HIS A 117 21.49 -22.62 -0.82
N GLY A 118 22.34 -22.31 -1.80
CA GLY A 118 21.94 -21.82 -3.13
C GLY A 118 21.58 -20.33 -3.14
N ASP A 119 21.40 -19.79 -4.35
CA ASP A 119 21.14 -18.36 -4.60
C ASP A 119 19.65 -18.04 -4.82
N TYR A 120 18.79 -19.06 -4.89
CA TYR A 120 17.39 -18.90 -5.30
C TYR A 120 16.45 -18.65 -4.12
N ILE A 121 15.66 -17.60 -4.26
CA ILE A 121 14.41 -17.34 -3.54
C ILE A 121 13.36 -16.84 -4.53
N HIS A 122 12.10 -17.21 -4.35
CA HIS A 122 10.99 -16.75 -5.21
C HIS A 122 10.53 -15.33 -4.83
N ALA A 123 11.39 -14.36 -5.11
CA ALA A 123 11.14 -12.95 -4.86
C ALA A 123 11.64 -12.10 -6.03
N ASN A 124 10.92 -11.03 -6.37
CA ASN A 124 11.30 -10.07 -7.39
C ASN A 124 11.36 -8.66 -6.81
N ARG A 125 12.39 -7.89 -7.20
CA ARG A 125 12.41 -6.45 -6.98
C ARG A 125 11.49 -5.79 -7.99
N VAL A 126 10.55 -4.98 -7.52
CA VAL A 126 9.51 -4.38 -8.37
C VAL A 126 9.63 -2.86 -8.48
N LEU A 127 9.93 -2.19 -7.37
CA LEU A 127 10.05 -0.74 -7.34
C LEU A 127 11.01 -0.43 -6.22
N PRO A 128 12.22 0.12 -6.43
CA PRO A 128 13.07 0.50 -5.32
C PRO A 128 12.33 1.44 -4.36
N PRO A 129 12.23 1.12 -3.04
CA PRO A 129 12.94 0.08 -2.29
C PRO A 129 12.11 -1.20 -1.95
N PHE A 130 10.99 -1.44 -2.62
CA PHE A 130 10.09 -2.58 -2.46
C PHE A 130 10.53 -3.88 -3.18
N ILE A 131 10.41 -4.98 -2.44
CA ILE A 131 10.63 -6.36 -2.90
C ILE A 131 9.32 -7.14 -2.72
N CYS A 132 8.81 -7.75 -3.79
CA CYS A 132 7.66 -8.65 -3.73
C CYS A 132 8.13 -10.08 -3.60
N THR A 133 7.48 -10.84 -2.73
CA THR A 133 7.76 -12.26 -2.59
C THR A 133 6.49 -13.05 -2.33
N GLN A 134 6.52 -14.35 -2.65
CA GLN A 134 5.46 -15.26 -2.25
C GLN A 134 5.64 -15.70 -0.80
N GLU A 135 4.71 -16.50 -0.31
CA GLU A 135 4.85 -17.23 0.93
C GLU A 135 5.34 -18.67 0.70
N TRP A 136 5.84 -19.27 1.78
CA TRP A 136 6.58 -20.51 1.80
C TRP A 136 5.78 -21.64 2.44
N MET A 137 5.72 -22.79 1.77
CA MET A 137 5.13 -23.99 2.37
C MET A 137 5.97 -24.48 3.57
N ILE A 138 5.33 -24.62 4.73
CA ILE A 138 5.55 -25.78 5.58
C ILE A 138 4.51 -26.80 5.14
N ASP A 139 4.92 -27.78 4.33
CA ASP A 139 4.10 -28.97 4.17
C ASP A 139 4.10 -29.72 5.51
N ARG A 140 2.95 -29.75 6.19
CA ARG A 140 2.78 -30.51 7.44
C ARG A 140 2.72 -32.03 7.20
N ASN A 141 2.66 -32.49 5.94
CA ASN A 141 2.65 -33.92 5.60
C ASN A 141 4.04 -34.48 5.23
N LEU A 142 5.09 -33.65 5.21
CA LEU A 142 6.46 -34.12 5.04
C LEU A 142 7.16 -34.22 6.40
N SER A 143 6.92 -35.33 7.10
CA SER A 143 7.64 -35.75 8.32
C SER A 143 9.10 -36.18 8.05
N LEU A 144 9.66 -35.82 6.89
CA LEU A 144 11.05 -36.07 6.50
C LEU A 144 11.54 -34.79 5.79
N GLY A 145 12.49 -34.07 6.41
CA GLY A 145 12.87 -32.68 6.11
C GLY A 145 13.17 -32.37 4.64
N PRO A 146 12.73 -31.20 4.10
CA PRO A 146 13.58 -30.01 3.92
C PRO A 146 12.80 -28.67 3.88
N THR A 147 11.82 -28.47 4.78
CA THR A 147 10.93 -27.29 4.82
C THR A 147 11.47 -26.07 5.60
N GLN A 148 12.58 -26.22 6.33
CA GLN A 148 13.26 -25.11 7.02
C GLN A 148 14.08 -24.21 6.07
N HIS A 149 14.38 -24.66 4.85
CA HIS A 149 15.27 -23.93 3.94
C HIS A 149 14.66 -22.65 3.39
N THR A 150 13.36 -22.59 3.09
CA THR A 150 12.75 -21.37 2.52
C THR A 150 12.53 -20.28 3.56
N VAL A 151 12.27 -20.64 4.84
CA VAL A 151 12.25 -19.68 5.95
C VAL A 151 13.65 -19.10 6.17
N HIS A 152 14.67 -19.95 6.11
CA HIS A 152 16.06 -19.51 6.17
C HIS A 152 16.42 -18.60 4.99
N ASP A 153 16.09 -18.98 3.76
CA ASP A 153 16.26 -18.18 2.54
C ASP A 153 15.55 -16.83 2.64
N PHE A 154 14.35 -16.79 3.22
CA PHE A 154 13.62 -15.55 3.46
C PHE A 154 14.38 -14.61 4.38
N TRP A 155 14.86 -15.08 5.53
CA TRP A 155 15.64 -14.21 6.43
C TRP A 155 17.01 -13.85 5.86
N ARG A 156 17.62 -14.72 5.04
CA ARG A 156 18.82 -14.38 4.25
C ARG A 156 18.54 -13.19 3.34
N MET A 157 17.41 -13.19 2.65
CA MET A 157 16.96 -12.05 1.84
C MET A 157 16.74 -10.80 2.70
N VAL A 158 15.98 -10.90 3.79
CA VAL A 158 15.68 -9.78 4.70
C VAL A 158 16.98 -9.10 5.16
N PHE A 159 17.94 -9.90 5.63
CA PHE A 159 19.20 -9.37 6.15
C PHE A 159 20.09 -8.80 5.05
N GLN A 160 20.28 -9.51 3.93
CA GLN A 160 21.11 -9.06 2.80
C GLN A 160 20.57 -7.77 2.18
N GLU A 161 19.26 -7.68 2.01
CA GLU A 161 18.61 -6.53 1.37
C GLU A 161 18.40 -5.36 2.34
N ARG A 162 18.86 -5.51 3.59
CA ARG A 162 18.74 -4.50 4.66
C ARG A 162 17.30 -4.03 4.82
N ALA A 163 16.36 -4.97 4.79
CA ALA A 163 14.94 -4.66 4.89
C ALA A 163 14.60 -4.10 6.28
N SER A 164 14.05 -2.89 6.33
CA SER A 164 13.58 -2.29 7.58
C SER A 164 12.17 -2.75 7.94
N SER A 165 11.39 -3.18 6.94
CA SER A 165 9.99 -3.56 7.11
C SER A 165 9.60 -4.79 6.29
N ILE A 166 8.69 -5.59 6.85
CA ILE A 166 7.97 -6.66 6.18
C ILE A 166 6.48 -6.36 6.29
N VAL A 167 5.77 -6.38 5.17
CA VAL A 167 4.31 -6.19 5.12
C VAL A 167 3.67 -7.52 4.72
N MET A 168 2.94 -8.11 5.66
CA MET A 168 2.17 -9.35 5.49
C MET A 168 0.70 -9.02 5.28
N LEU A 169 0.16 -9.37 4.12
CA LEU A 169 -1.20 -9.00 3.68
C LEU A 169 -2.20 -10.18 3.74
N CYS A 170 -1.92 -11.23 4.51
CA CYS A 170 -2.80 -12.39 4.61
C CYS A 170 -2.76 -13.00 6.01
N ARG A 171 -3.79 -13.79 6.35
CA ARG A 171 -3.73 -14.65 7.53
C ARG A 171 -2.91 -15.91 7.25
N PRO A 172 -2.35 -16.56 8.29
CA PRO A 172 -1.77 -17.89 8.16
C PRO A 172 -2.72 -18.92 7.56
N VAL A 173 -4.01 -18.84 7.91
CA VAL A 173 -5.07 -19.72 7.42
C VAL A 173 -6.27 -18.89 7.04
N GLU A 174 -6.84 -19.14 5.86
CA GLU A 174 -8.05 -18.49 5.35
C GLU A 174 -8.97 -19.58 4.77
N GLU A 175 -10.24 -19.64 5.20
CA GLU A 175 -11.21 -20.64 4.73
C GLU A 175 -10.71 -22.09 4.84
N GLY A 176 -10.00 -22.40 5.93
CA GLY A 176 -9.40 -23.73 6.17
C GLY A 176 -8.18 -24.06 5.31
N LYS A 177 -7.77 -23.17 4.40
CA LYS A 177 -6.58 -23.36 3.56
C LYS A 177 -5.39 -22.65 4.18
N SER A 178 -4.26 -23.34 4.27
CA SER A 178 -2.98 -22.70 4.61
C SER A 178 -2.69 -21.61 3.57
N LYS A 179 -2.29 -20.43 4.03
CA LYS A 179 -1.97 -19.24 3.23
C LYS A 179 -0.62 -18.67 3.62
N CYS A 180 -0.30 -18.72 4.92
CA CYS A 180 1.00 -18.31 5.43
C CYS A 180 1.52 -19.19 6.57
N THR A 181 2.76 -19.62 6.44
CA THR A 181 3.57 -20.17 7.51
C THR A 181 4.01 -19.04 8.46
N ILE A 182 4.04 -19.34 9.75
CA ILE A 182 4.72 -18.47 10.73
C ILE A 182 6.23 -18.66 10.59
N TYR A 183 6.90 -17.64 10.06
CA TYR A 183 8.34 -17.66 9.81
C TYR A 183 9.15 -16.87 10.85
N TRP A 184 8.52 -16.43 11.95
CA TRP A 184 9.11 -15.57 12.96
C TRP A 184 8.89 -16.14 14.38
N PRO A 185 9.77 -15.82 15.35
CA PRO A 185 9.54 -16.14 16.76
C PRO A 185 8.33 -15.37 17.31
N GLU A 186 7.37 -16.04 17.94
CA GLU A 186 6.07 -15.43 18.31
C GLU A 186 6.11 -14.72 19.67
N ASN A 187 6.95 -15.19 20.59
CA ASN A 187 7.01 -14.67 21.96
C ASN A 187 8.13 -13.65 22.13
N VAL A 188 7.91 -12.63 22.97
CA VAL A 188 8.94 -11.62 23.25
C VAL A 188 10.17 -12.28 23.89
N GLY A 189 11.36 -11.96 23.37
CA GLY A 189 12.63 -12.57 23.77
C GLY A 189 12.88 -13.95 23.15
N GLU A 190 11.92 -14.53 22.43
CA GLU A 190 12.14 -15.79 21.72
C GLU A 190 13.11 -15.60 20.55
N VAL A 191 14.01 -16.57 20.41
CA VAL A 191 15.11 -16.54 19.45
C VAL A 191 14.97 -17.71 18.48
N CYS A 192 14.71 -17.40 17.21
CA CYS A 192 14.79 -18.35 16.10
C CYS A 192 16.23 -18.38 15.56
N ARG A 193 16.92 -19.51 15.75
CA ARG A 193 18.29 -19.71 15.25
C ARG A 193 18.25 -20.41 13.90
N LEU A 194 18.71 -19.72 12.86
CA LEU A 194 18.83 -20.21 11.49
C LEU A 194 20.32 -20.48 11.16
N PRO A 195 20.64 -21.24 10.11
CA PRO A 195 22.04 -21.57 9.79
C PRO A 195 22.96 -20.35 9.66
N THR A 196 22.51 -19.28 8.99
CA THR A 196 23.32 -18.06 8.78
C THR A 196 22.95 -16.90 9.70
N LEU A 197 21.77 -16.96 10.35
CA LEU A 197 21.17 -15.81 11.03
C LEU A 197 20.53 -16.21 12.36
N THR A 198 20.36 -15.23 13.24
CA THR A 198 19.54 -15.31 14.44
C THR A 198 18.47 -14.23 14.36
N VAL A 199 17.21 -14.58 14.62
CA VAL A 199 16.07 -13.66 14.64
C VAL A 199 15.48 -13.66 16.05
N THR A 200 15.45 -12.51 16.69
CA THR A 200 14.94 -12.34 18.06
C THR A 200 13.72 -11.43 18.03
N ASN A 201 12.64 -11.84 18.68
CA ASN A 201 11.45 -10.99 18.86
C ASN A 201 11.70 -9.97 19.97
N GLU A 202 11.73 -8.67 19.63
CA GLU A 202 11.92 -7.59 20.59
C GLU A 202 10.60 -7.07 21.19
N GLY A 203 9.46 -7.53 20.67
CA GLY A 203 8.14 -7.18 21.17
C GLY A 203 7.24 -6.53 20.12
N LYS A 204 6.09 -6.07 20.60
CA LYS A 204 5.09 -5.36 19.79
C LYS A 204 5.19 -3.87 20.00
N ASP A 205 5.00 -3.11 18.94
CA ASP A 205 4.83 -1.67 19.04
C ASP A 205 3.46 -1.40 19.70
N ALA A 206 3.47 -0.75 20.87
CA ALA A 206 2.24 -0.39 21.57
C ALA A 206 1.41 0.58 20.68
N GLU A 207 0.10 0.34 20.60
CA GLU A 207 -0.85 1.18 19.85
C GLU A 207 -0.72 1.18 18.31
N ASP A 208 -0.26 0.08 17.70
CA ASP A 208 -0.21 -0.02 16.24
C ASP A 208 -1.40 -0.75 15.60
N GLU A 209 -1.99 -0.13 14.58
CA GLU A 209 -3.11 -0.64 13.78
C GLU A 209 -2.81 -2.00 13.12
N PHE A 210 -1.54 -2.30 12.84
CA PHE A 210 -1.12 -3.47 12.05
C PHE A 210 -0.50 -4.58 12.89
N ASN A 211 -0.74 -4.58 14.21
CA ASN A 211 -0.17 -5.56 15.13
C ASN A 211 1.34 -5.76 14.90
N THR A 212 2.07 -4.64 14.76
CA THR A 212 3.48 -4.64 14.37
C THR A 212 4.35 -5.35 15.41
N ILE A 213 5.21 -6.24 14.92
CA ILE A 213 6.22 -6.94 15.73
C ILE A 213 7.60 -6.45 15.28
N THR A 214 8.46 -6.10 16.23
CA THR A 214 9.83 -5.69 15.97
C THR A 214 10.78 -6.87 16.21
N PHE A 215 11.69 -7.11 15.27
CA PHE A 215 12.71 -8.15 15.33
C PHE A 215 14.11 -7.56 15.27
N ARG A 216 15.02 -8.15 16.04
CA ARG A 216 16.47 -8.01 15.84
C ARG A 216 16.97 -9.19 15.03
N VAL A 217 17.66 -8.91 13.93
CA VAL A 217 18.23 -9.92 13.03
C VAL A 217 19.74 -9.74 12.98
N GLU A 218 20.47 -10.80 13.29
CA GLU A 218 21.92 -10.80 13.44
C GLU A 218 22.53 -12.01 12.74
N LEU A 219 23.82 -11.94 12.38
CA LEU A 219 24.53 -13.12 11.90
C LEU A 219 24.55 -14.19 13.00
N ASN A 220 24.38 -15.45 12.61
CA ASN A 220 24.59 -16.54 13.54
C ASN A 220 26.09 -16.60 13.86
N PRO A 221 26.51 -16.57 15.16
CA PRO A 221 27.93 -16.56 15.53
C PRO A 221 28.73 -17.73 14.94
N LYS A 222 28.10 -18.90 14.76
CA LYS A 222 28.74 -20.06 14.13
C LYS A 222 29.02 -19.86 12.65
N TYR A 223 28.14 -19.14 11.96
CA TYR A 223 28.32 -18.81 10.56
C TYR A 223 29.33 -17.68 10.40
N ASP A 224 29.24 -16.65 11.23
CA ASP A 224 30.13 -15.48 11.22
C ASP A 224 31.60 -15.88 11.43
N ALA A 225 31.86 -16.75 12.41
CA ALA A 225 33.22 -17.28 12.66
C ALA A 225 33.77 -18.16 11.51
N ALA A 226 32.90 -18.70 10.66
CA ALA A 226 33.26 -19.61 9.56
C ALA A 226 33.27 -18.92 8.19
N SER A 227 32.79 -17.67 8.09
CA SER A 227 32.67 -16.96 6.82
C SER A 227 33.59 -15.73 6.83
N ASP A 228 34.55 -15.70 5.91
CA ASP A 228 35.36 -14.51 5.59
C ASP A 228 34.54 -13.44 4.80
N CYS A 229 33.21 -13.60 4.72
CA CYS A 229 32.45 -13.13 3.57
C CYS A 229 31.90 -11.71 3.70
N PHE A 230 31.91 -11.11 4.90
CA PHE A 230 31.36 -9.78 5.11
C PHE A 230 32.18 -9.01 6.15
N GLY A 231 32.77 -7.89 5.73
CA GLY A 231 33.43 -6.94 6.62
C GLY A 231 32.62 -5.64 6.72
N GLY A 232 32.53 -5.05 7.90
CA GLY A 232 31.99 -3.69 8.08
C GLY A 232 30.46 -3.60 8.20
N GLU A 233 29.87 -2.58 7.56
CA GLU A 233 28.46 -2.21 7.73
C GLU A 233 27.48 -3.31 7.29
N GLU A 234 27.90 -4.31 6.52
CA GLU A 234 27.09 -5.45 6.04
C GLU A 234 26.88 -6.58 7.08
N CYS A 235 27.63 -6.58 8.19
CA CYS A 235 27.42 -7.53 9.30
C CYS A 235 26.56 -6.97 10.43
N ARG A 236 26.29 -5.66 10.43
CA ARG A 236 25.61 -5.02 11.56
C ARG A 236 24.22 -5.63 11.81
N PRO A 237 23.82 -5.76 13.09
CA PRO A 237 22.45 -6.10 13.47
C PRO A 237 21.42 -5.23 12.77
N LEU A 238 20.34 -5.83 12.34
CA LEU A 238 19.25 -5.19 11.62
C LEU A 238 17.98 -5.23 12.48
N THR A 239 17.35 -4.08 12.68
CA THR A 239 15.99 -4.01 13.25
C THR A 239 14.97 -4.06 12.12
N VAL A 240 14.05 -5.03 12.18
CA VAL A 240 13.05 -5.29 11.14
C VAL A 240 11.65 -5.24 11.76
N LYS A 241 10.74 -4.47 11.17
CA LYS A 241 9.33 -4.39 11.62
C LYS A 241 8.42 -5.21 10.73
N LEU A 242 7.65 -6.13 11.30
CA LEU A 242 6.61 -6.89 10.61
C LEU A 242 5.25 -6.26 10.85
N LEU A 243 4.71 -5.60 9.83
CA LEU A 243 3.35 -5.06 9.79
C LEU A 243 2.42 -6.12 9.23
N ARG A 244 1.34 -6.44 9.95
CA ARG A 244 0.37 -7.47 9.55
C ARG A 244 -1.00 -6.85 9.34
N TRP A 245 -1.43 -6.81 8.09
CA TRP A 245 -2.80 -6.43 7.75
C TRP A 245 -3.55 -7.68 7.28
N ILE A 246 -4.34 -8.24 8.19
CA ILE A 246 -4.96 -9.56 8.04
C ILE A 246 -6.43 -9.49 7.62
N GLU A 247 -6.99 -8.28 7.57
CA GLU A 247 -8.38 -8.01 7.21
C GLU A 247 -8.61 -7.99 5.70
N TRP A 248 -7.56 -8.05 4.87
CA TRP A 248 -7.71 -8.13 3.42
C TRP A 248 -8.10 -9.57 2.99
N PRO A 249 -9.34 -9.81 2.53
CA PRO A 249 -9.79 -11.14 2.13
C PRO A 249 -9.07 -11.67 0.88
N ASP A 250 -8.93 -12.99 0.76
CA ASP A 250 -8.32 -13.60 -0.42
C ASP A 250 -9.17 -13.38 -1.68
N ARG A 251 -8.52 -13.09 -2.81
CA ARG A 251 -9.16 -12.87 -4.13
C ARG A 251 -10.30 -11.84 -4.13
N SER A 252 -10.42 -11.05 -3.08
CA SER A 252 -11.42 -10.01 -2.90
C SER A 252 -10.74 -8.73 -2.41
N ILE A 253 -11.54 -7.76 -1.97
CA ILE A 253 -11.08 -6.44 -1.57
C ILE A 253 -11.53 -6.14 -0.13
N PRO A 254 -10.81 -5.28 0.60
CA PRO A 254 -11.21 -4.85 1.93
C PRO A 254 -12.53 -4.09 1.89
N ASP A 255 -13.17 -3.98 3.07
CA ASP A 255 -14.37 -3.19 3.21
C ASP A 255 -14.11 -1.68 2.97
N GLN A 256 -15.19 -0.90 2.92
CA GLN A 256 -15.08 0.55 2.70
C GLN A 256 -14.30 1.27 3.80
N LYS A 257 -14.41 0.82 5.06
CA LYS A 257 -13.73 1.44 6.20
C LYS A 257 -12.21 1.26 6.10
N SER A 258 -11.78 0.16 5.50
CA SER A 258 -10.38 -0.17 5.24
C SER A 258 -9.87 0.30 3.88
N CYS A 259 -10.65 1.09 3.11
CA CYS A 259 -10.26 1.54 1.77
C CYS A 259 -8.87 2.20 1.74
N LEU A 260 -8.55 3.04 2.73
CA LEU A 260 -7.29 3.79 2.77
C LEU A 260 -6.18 3.13 3.60
N VAL A 261 -6.40 1.93 4.13
CA VAL A 261 -5.35 1.16 4.83
C VAL A 261 -4.07 1.01 3.99
N PRO A 262 -4.13 0.71 2.67
CA PRO A 262 -2.92 0.62 1.85
C PRO A 262 -2.03 1.85 1.94
N LEU A 263 -2.63 3.06 1.96
CA LEU A 263 -1.86 4.30 2.06
C LEU A 263 -1.22 4.46 3.44
N ARG A 264 -1.93 4.09 4.52
CA ARG A 264 -1.39 4.13 5.89
C ARG A 264 -0.24 3.14 6.09
N ILE A 265 -0.29 1.97 5.44
CA ILE A 265 0.84 1.03 5.40
C ILE A 265 2.01 1.67 4.65
N LEU A 266 1.77 2.19 3.45
CA LEU A 266 2.82 2.82 2.63
C LEU A 266 3.49 4.00 3.34
N ASP A 267 2.72 4.83 4.06
CA ASP A 267 3.25 5.95 4.85
C ASP A 267 4.22 5.49 5.96
N ARG A 268 4.01 4.30 6.54
CA ARG A 268 4.92 3.74 7.56
C ARG A 268 6.22 3.17 6.97
N VAL A 269 6.20 2.68 5.73
CA VAL A 269 7.29 1.83 5.20
C VAL A 269 8.15 2.48 4.10
N ARG A 270 7.71 3.58 3.49
CA ARG A 270 8.42 4.29 2.39
C ARG A 270 9.87 4.72 2.71
N GLY A 271 10.26 4.77 3.98
CA GLY A 271 11.59 5.20 4.42
C GLY A 271 12.71 4.14 4.31
N GLY A 272 12.41 2.90 3.91
CA GLY A 272 13.44 1.87 3.78
C GLY A 272 13.02 0.67 2.94
N THR A 273 13.96 -0.27 2.75
CA THR A 273 13.69 -1.50 2.01
C THR A 273 12.56 -2.27 2.66
N THR A 274 11.53 -2.54 1.87
CA THR A 274 10.29 -3.16 2.35
C THR A 274 10.01 -4.42 1.56
N ILE A 275 9.84 -5.53 2.28
CA ILE A 275 9.40 -6.78 1.70
C ILE A 275 7.89 -6.87 1.85
N VAL A 276 7.17 -7.08 0.75
CA VAL A 276 5.71 -7.23 0.75
C VAL A 276 5.34 -8.63 0.28
N HIS A 277 4.52 -9.33 1.05
CA HIS A 277 4.00 -10.64 0.66
C HIS A 277 2.54 -10.85 1.08
N CYS A 278 1.92 -11.82 0.45
CA CYS A 278 0.64 -12.38 0.85
C CYS A 278 0.80 -13.91 0.86
N SER A 279 0.02 -14.62 0.04
CA SER A 279 0.17 -16.05 -0.19
C SER A 279 1.01 -16.32 -1.45
N ALA A 280 0.53 -15.99 -2.65
CA ALA A 280 1.32 -16.13 -3.89
C ALA A 280 2.26 -14.94 -4.19
N GLY A 281 2.10 -13.83 -3.44
CA GLY A 281 2.91 -12.62 -3.66
C GLY A 281 2.58 -11.84 -4.95
N ILE A 282 1.37 -11.99 -5.49
CA ILE A 282 0.96 -11.38 -6.77
C ILE A 282 -0.39 -10.62 -6.72
N GLY A 283 -1.40 -11.11 -5.99
CA GLY A 283 -2.71 -10.46 -5.89
C GLY A 283 -2.70 -9.22 -5.01
N ARG A 284 -2.91 -9.41 -3.70
CA ARG A 284 -2.90 -8.33 -2.66
C ARG A 284 -1.59 -7.54 -2.67
N THR A 285 -0.47 -8.26 -2.76
CA THR A 285 0.87 -7.68 -2.91
C THR A 285 0.96 -6.78 -4.14
N GLY A 286 0.54 -7.26 -5.31
CA GLY A 286 0.56 -6.48 -6.54
C GLY A 286 -0.32 -5.24 -6.47
N SER A 287 -1.50 -5.34 -5.84
CA SER A 287 -2.37 -4.19 -5.59
C SER A 287 -1.71 -3.11 -4.74
N LEU A 288 -1.05 -3.47 -3.63
CA LEU A 288 -0.37 -2.50 -2.78
C LEU A 288 0.77 -1.78 -3.52
N ILE A 289 1.56 -2.52 -4.29
CA ILE A 289 2.67 -1.95 -5.08
C ILE A 289 2.15 -1.07 -6.21
N ALA A 290 1.11 -1.48 -6.93
CA ALA A 290 0.52 -0.66 -7.98
C ALA A 290 -0.06 0.65 -7.44
N ILE A 291 -0.65 0.62 -6.24
CA ILE A 291 -1.06 1.85 -5.52
C ILE A 291 0.15 2.73 -5.26
N GLU A 292 1.28 2.18 -4.78
CA GLU A 292 2.49 2.97 -4.56
C GLU A 292 3.06 3.58 -5.86
N MET A 293 3.18 2.78 -6.92
CA MET A 293 3.65 3.25 -8.24
C MET A 293 2.76 4.39 -8.75
N ALA A 294 1.44 4.24 -8.64
CA ALA A 294 0.50 5.29 -9.02
C ALA A 294 0.67 6.54 -8.16
N MET A 295 0.77 6.38 -6.84
CA MET A 295 0.96 7.49 -5.90
C MET A 295 2.27 8.25 -6.17
N GLN A 296 3.38 7.57 -6.48
CA GLN A 296 4.64 8.22 -6.86
C GLN A 296 4.51 9.03 -8.16
N ARG A 297 3.81 8.48 -9.17
CA ARG A 297 3.53 9.19 -10.41
C ARG A 297 2.64 10.42 -10.17
N LEU A 298 1.58 10.32 -9.36
CA LEU A 298 0.73 11.45 -8.97
C LEU A 298 1.53 12.52 -8.22
N LYS A 299 2.34 12.12 -7.23
CA LYS A 299 3.19 13.03 -6.43
C LYS A 299 4.25 13.75 -7.26
N THR A 300 4.66 13.19 -8.39
CA THR A 300 5.62 13.81 -9.33
C THR A 300 4.92 14.46 -10.54
N GLY A 301 3.59 14.55 -10.51
CA GLY A 301 2.80 15.15 -11.58
C GLY A 301 2.92 14.45 -12.93
N ARG A 302 3.26 13.15 -12.94
CA ARG A 302 3.30 12.31 -14.15
C ARG A 302 1.90 11.81 -14.48
N TYR A 303 1.68 11.42 -15.72
CA TYR A 303 0.43 10.78 -16.13
C TYR A 303 0.28 9.40 -15.46
N VAL A 304 -0.95 9.04 -15.08
CA VAL A 304 -1.27 7.78 -14.40
C VAL A 304 -2.33 7.04 -15.18
N ALA A 305 -1.91 5.92 -15.78
CA ALA A 305 -2.75 4.89 -16.35
C ALA A 305 -2.46 3.59 -15.60
N ILE A 306 -3.49 2.98 -15.01
CA ILE A 306 -3.31 1.83 -14.11
C ILE A 306 -2.96 0.58 -14.92
N ASP A 307 -3.53 0.40 -16.11
CA ASP A 307 -3.16 -0.68 -17.02
C ASP A 307 -1.67 -0.65 -17.42
N ASP A 308 -1.11 0.53 -17.66
CA ASP A 308 0.33 0.68 -17.91
C ASP A 308 1.18 0.29 -16.69
N ILE A 309 0.74 0.68 -15.49
CA ILE A 309 1.39 0.26 -14.23
C ILE A 309 1.32 -1.25 -14.07
N VAL A 310 0.18 -1.88 -14.41
CA VAL A 310 0.04 -3.34 -14.35
C VAL A 310 0.95 -4.03 -15.35
N ARG A 311 1.07 -3.52 -16.58
CA ARG A 311 2.02 -4.08 -17.57
C ARG A 311 3.45 -4.00 -17.06
N GLU A 312 3.88 -2.83 -16.58
CA GLU A 312 5.21 -2.63 -15.99
C GLU A 312 5.45 -3.59 -14.82
N LEU A 313 4.48 -3.68 -13.90
CA LEU A 313 4.59 -4.57 -12.75
C LEU A 313 4.62 -6.04 -13.17
N ARG A 314 3.88 -6.46 -14.20
CA ARG A 314 3.86 -7.84 -14.70
C ARG A 314 5.15 -8.23 -15.44
N CYS A 315 5.89 -7.29 -16.02
CA CYS A 315 7.25 -7.52 -16.52
C CYS A 315 8.23 -7.82 -15.38
N LEU A 316 8.01 -7.27 -14.18
CA LEU A 316 8.87 -7.47 -13.02
C LEU A 316 8.41 -8.63 -12.13
N ARG A 317 7.10 -8.89 -12.06
CA ARG A 317 6.47 -9.93 -11.25
C ARG A 317 5.25 -10.47 -11.99
N SER A 318 5.43 -11.63 -12.62
CA SER A 318 4.41 -12.29 -13.44
C SER A 318 3.08 -12.41 -12.72
N HIS A 319 1.98 -12.19 -13.44
CA HIS A 319 0.60 -12.25 -12.94
C HIS A 319 0.25 -11.31 -11.77
N ALA A 320 1.03 -10.26 -11.53
CA ALA A 320 0.66 -9.22 -10.58
C ALA A 320 -0.75 -8.66 -10.86
N ILE A 321 -1.54 -8.53 -9.79
CA ILE A 321 -2.98 -8.20 -9.78
C ILE A 321 -3.79 -9.28 -10.50
N GLN A 322 -4.39 -10.16 -9.70
CA GLN A 322 -4.99 -11.41 -10.17
C GLN A 322 -6.47 -11.27 -10.53
N THR A 323 -7.19 -10.33 -9.92
CA THR A 323 -8.64 -10.20 -10.11
C THR A 323 -9.03 -8.80 -10.58
N ASP A 324 -10.14 -8.73 -11.30
CA ASP A 324 -10.76 -7.48 -11.72
C ASP A 324 -11.21 -6.63 -10.52
N THR A 325 -11.65 -7.27 -9.44
CA THR A 325 -11.97 -6.63 -8.17
C THR A 325 -10.76 -5.94 -7.53
N GLN A 326 -9.59 -6.59 -7.52
CA GLN A 326 -8.33 -5.99 -7.06
C GLN A 326 -7.92 -4.80 -7.94
N TYR A 327 -8.10 -4.91 -9.25
CA TYR A 327 -7.82 -3.82 -10.19
C TYR A 327 -8.74 -2.60 -9.97
N LEU A 328 -10.03 -2.85 -9.76
CA LEU A 328 -11.00 -1.81 -9.40
C LEU A 328 -10.66 -1.17 -8.04
N TYR A 329 -10.20 -1.98 -7.07
CA TYR A 329 -9.81 -1.49 -5.76
C TYR A 329 -8.64 -0.50 -5.84
N ILE A 330 -7.64 -0.72 -6.69
CA ILE A 330 -6.55 0.24 -6.89
C ILE A 330 -7.09 1.61 -7.30
N HIS A 331 -8.02 1.66 -8.27
CA HIS A 331 -8.66 2.90 -8.70
C HIS A 331 -9.41 3.58 -7.55
N LYS A 332 -10.18 2.79 -6.80
CA LYS A 332 -10.97 3.24 -5.66
C LYS A 332 -10.11 3.88 -4.56
N VAL A 333 -8.97 3.27 -4.21
CA VAL A 333 -8.03 3.83 -3.24
C VAL A 333 -7.48 5.17 -3.72
N LEU A 334 -7.09 5.27 -5.00
CA LEU A 334 -6.52 6.50 -5.55
C LEU A 334 -7.54 7.63 -5.67
N VAL A 335 -8.78 7.32 -6.05
CA VAL A 335 -9.89 8.28 -6.04
C VAL A 335 -10.15 8.79 -4.62
N GLU A 336 -10.28 7.89 -3.64
CA GLU A 336 -10.53 8.27 -2.25
C GLU A 336 -9.37 9.11 -1.69
N ALA A 337 -8.12 8.77 -2.02
CA ALA A 337 -6.94 9.56 -1.67
C ALA A 337 -7.03 10.99 -2.23
N ALA A 338 -7.40 11.12 -3.50
CA ALA A 338 -7.55 12.41 -4.17
C ALA A 338 -8.63 13.28 -3.51
N LEU A 339 -9.76 12.67 -3.14
CA LEU A 339 -10.86 13.34 -2.47
C LEU A 339 -10.45 13.89 -1.11
N GLN A 340 -9.70 13.12 -0.32
CA GLN A 340 -9.20 13.57 0.97
C GLN A 340 -8.19 14.72 0.85
N LEU A 341 -7.32 14.68 -0.15
CA LEU A 341 -6.38 15.77 -0.44
C LEU A 341 -7.12 17.05 -0.88
N GLY A 342 -8.18 16.92 -1.69
CA GLY A 342 -9.02 18.04 -2.09
C GLY A 342 -9.82 18.65 -0.93
N ALA A 343 -10.36 17.82 -0.04
CA ALA A 343 -11.07 18.26 1.15
C ALA A 343 -10.15 18.97 2.17
N GLY A 344 -8.90 18.51 2.32
CA GLY A 344 -7.89 19.14 3.18
C GLY A 344 -7.47 20.54 2.72
N ASN A 345 -7.65 20.88 1.44
CA ASN A 345 -7.45 22.23 0.91
C ASN A 345 -8.69 23.13 1.09
N LEU A 346 -9.90 22.56 1.14
CA LEU A 346 -11.14 23.30 1.45
C LEU A 346 -11.25 23.65 2.93
N SER A 347 -10.65 22.87 3.84
CA SER A 347 -10.58 23.19 5.27
C SER A 347 -9.51 24.23 5.62
N LYS A 348 -8.68 24.65 4.66
CA LYS A 348 -7.66 25.71 4.80
C LYS A 348 -8.04 27.01 4.08
N SER A 349 -9.33 27.23 3.80
CA SER A 349 -9.80 28.60 3.53
C SER A 349 -9.62 29.41 4.82
N PRO A 350 -8.99 30.61 4.79
CA PRO A 350 -8.88 31.43 5.98
C PRO A 350 -10.30 31.73 6.43
N ARG A 351 -10.68 31.23 7.63
CA ARG A 351 -11.78 31.87 8.35
C ARG A 351 -11.39 33.33 8.43
N ILE A 352 -12.16 34.19 7.76
CA ILE A 352 -12.13 35.62 7.98
C ILE A 352 -12.38 35.77 9.48
N ARG A 353 -11.31 35.94 10.24
CA ARG A 353 -11.40 36.46 11.60
C ARG A 353 -11.94 37.87 11.41
N ALA A 354 -13.21 38.08 11.76
CA ALA A 354 -13.67 39.40 12.09
C ALA A 354 -12.83 39.85 13.31
N SER A 355 -11.75 40.60 13.05
CA SER A 355 -11.04 41.32 14.09
C SER A 355 -11.68 42.70 14.25
N PRO A 356 -11.90 43.16 15.49
CA PRO A 356 -12.56 44.42 15.78
C PRO A 356 -11.54 45.55 15.74
N ALA A 357 -11.75 46.58 14.91
CA ALA A 357 -11.26 47.94 15.19
C ALA A 357 -11.70 48.92 14.10
N CYS A 358 -11.95 50.15 14.55
CA CYS A 358 -12.12 51.40 13.79
C CYS A 358 -13.51 51.66 13.18
N MET A 359 -14.46 52.04 14.04
CA MET A 359 -15.44 53.06 13.67
C MET A 359 -15.31 54.25 14.62
N VAL A 360 -14.93 55.39 14.06
CA VAL A 360 -14.93 56.72 14.69
C VAL A 360 -16.40 57.14 14.91
N PRO A 361 -16.77 57.71 16.07
CA PRO A 361 -18.16 58.07 16.34
C PRO A 361 -18.48 59.48 15.80
N PRO A 362 -19.69 59.73 15.28
CA PRO A 362 -20.28 61.05 15.30
C PRO A 362 -21.10 61.26 16.58
N SER A 363 -21.13 62.51 17.01
CA SER A 363 -21.65 63.05 18.26
C SER A 363 -23.17 63.25 18.31
N LYS A 364 -23.70 63.01 19.52
CA LYS A 364 -24.79 63.69 20.28
C LYS A 364 -26.13 64.07 19.62
N ASP A 365 -27.19 63.63 20.33
CA ASP A 365 -28.49 64.27 20.65
C ASP A 365 -29.60 63.22 20.39
N SER A 366 -30.50 62.84 21.30
CA SER A 366 -31.10 63.50 22.46
C SER A 366 -31.87 62.45 23.31
N LEU A 367 -31.91 62.65 24.63
CA LEU A 367 -33.02 62.45 25.59
C LEU A 367 -34.03 61.30 25.30
N THR A 368 -34.21 60.27 26.14
CA THR A 368 -34.97 60.32 27.40
C THR A 368 -35.02 58.94 28.13
N LEU A 369 -35.24 59.04 29.45
CA LEU A 369 -35.30 58.08 30.59
C LEU A 369 -36.34 56.91 30.51
N PRO A 370 -36.59 56.08 31.56
CA PRO A 370 -35.73 55.26 32.43
C PRO A 370 -36.27 53.82 32.74
N SER A 371 -35.44 53.02 33.43
CA SER A 371 -35.72 51.97 34.46
C SER A 371 -36.95 51.04 34.39
N SER A 372 -36.70 49.72 34.40
CA SER A 372 -37.21 48.78 35.42
C SER A 372 -36.64 47.36 35.23
N ALA A 373 -36.73 46.56 36.29
CA ALA A 373 -35.85 45.46 36.62
C ALA A 373 -36.26 44.07 36.10
N ARG A 374 -35.26 43.18 36.03
CA ARG A 374 -35.24 41.73 36.32
C ARG A 374 -36.58 40.96 36.26
N ASN A 375 -36.67 39.96 35.37
CA ASN A 375 -36.83 38.53 35.72
C ASN A 375 -37.00 37.61 34.50
N ALA A 376 -36.82 36.31 34.76
CA ALA A 376 -37.08 35.11 33.95
C ALA A 376 -35.92 34.64 33.04
N GLY A 377 -35.46 33.39 33.08
CA GLY A 377 -35.94 32.22 33.80
C GLY A 377 -34.95 31.06 33.63
N ASN A 378 -34.84 30.26 34.68
CA ASN A 378 -33.96 29.11 34.84
C ASN A 378 -34.83 27.85 34.90
N SER A 379 -34.66 26.88 33.99
CA SER A 379 -35.13 25.48 34.07
C SER A 379 -34.65 24.76 32.79
N PHE A 380 -34.19 23.51 32.73
CA PHE A 380 -34.08 22.42 33.68
C PHE A 380 -33.06 21.39 33.12
N LEU A 381 -32.35 20.69 34.01
CA LEU A 381 -31.29 19.71 33.74
C LEU A 381 -31.82 18.32 33.31
N LYS A 382 -31.00 17.65 32.46
CA LYS A 382 -30.57 16.23 32.44
C LYS A 382 -31.55 15.10 32.77
N LYS A 383 -31.49 14.05 31.92
CA LYS A 383 -31.60 12.59 32.23
C LYS A 383 -31.26 11.81 30.94
N CYS A 384 -30.64 10.63 30.90
CA CYS A 384 -30.10 9.73 31.93
C CYS A 384 -29.19 8.68 31.25
N LYS A 385 -28.17 8.18 31.96
CA LYS A 385 -27.40 6.96 31.67
C LYS A 385 -28.01 5.76 32.39
N SER A 386 -27.70 4.58 31.84
CA SER A 386 -27.66 3.20 32.37
C SER A 386 -28.96 2.44 32.68
N LYS A 387 -29.08 1.23 32.12
CA LYS A 387 -28.77 -0.03 32.82
C LYS A 387 -28.90 -1.25 31.89
N SER A 388 -27.93 -2.15 32.00
CA SER A 388 -27.95 -3.55 31.59
C SER A 388 -28.47 -4.41 32.72
N GLU A 389 -29.33 -5.40 32.45
CA GLU A 389 -29.24 -6.80 32.95
C GLU A 389 -30.42 -7.67 32.47
N LEU A 390 -30.07 -8.95 32.18
CA LEU A 390 -30.88 -10.18 32.22
C LEU A 390 -32.02 -10.37 31.21
N PHE A 391 -31.78 -11.16 30.16
CA PHE A 391 -32.10 -12.61 30.09
C PHE A 391 -31.45 -13.24 28.86
#